data_AF-A0A2M8L5X6-F1
#
_entry.id   AF-A0A2M8L5X6-F1
#
_cell.length_a   1.000
_cell.length_b   1.000
_cell.length_c   1.000
_cell.angle_alpha   90.00
_cell.angle_beta   90.00
_cell.angle_gamma   90.00
#
_symmetry.space_group_name_H-M   'P 1'
#
loop_
_entity.id
_entity.type
_entity.pdbx_description
1 polymer ?
#
loop_
_entity_poly.entity_id
_entity_poly.type
_entity_poly.pdbx_seq_one_letter_code
_entity_poly.pdbx_strand_id
1 'polypeptide(L)' 'SVNYSQLIPPFKTPISNVYLANMQMVYPWDRGINYAIEIGEKIADEIAKN' A
#
# COMPACT_ATOMS: atom_id res chain seq x y z
N SER A 1 -3.88 6.64 -20.62
CA SER A 1 -5.23 6.15 -20.24
C SER A 1 -5.63 6.76 -18.91
N VAL A 2 -6.50 7.77 -18.92
CA VAL A 2 -6.72 8.72 -17.80
C VAL A 2 -7.62 8.17 -16.66
N ASN A 3 -8.23 6.99 -16.84
CA ASN A 3 -9.25 6.45 -15.91
C ASN A 3 -8.87 5.12 -15.23
N TYR A 4 -7.61 4.68 -15.30
CA TYR A 4 -7.20 3.37 -14.76
C TYR A 4 -7.34 3.29 -13.22
N SER A 5 -7.24 4.41 -12.52
CA SER A 5 -7.43 4.51 -11.07
C SER A 5 -8.83 4.14 -10.62
N GLN A 6 -9.85 4.32 -11.48
CA GLN A 6 -11.24 3.97 -11.17
C GLN A 6 -11.53 2.46 -11.30
N LEU A 7 -10.60 1.70 -11.90
CA LEU A 7 -10.69 0.25 -12.05
C LEU A 7 -9.95 -0.50 -10.92
N ILE A 8 -9.33 0.23 -10.00
CA ILE A 8 -8.61 -0.35 -8.87
C ILE A 8 -9.64 -0.90 -7.87
N PRO A 9 -9.65 -2.21 -7.60
CA PRO A 9 -10.59 -2.78 -6.64
C PRO A 9 -10.29 -2.28 -5.22
N PRO A 10 -11.30 -2.17 -4.34
CA PRO A 10 -11.08 -1.80 -2.94
C PRO A 10 -10.29 -2.90 -2.20
N PHE A 11 -9.48 -2.51 -1.22
CA PHE A 11 -8.72 -3.44 -0.37
C PHE A 11 -9.63 -4.41 0.41
N LYS A 12 -10.82 -3.95 0.78
CA LYS A 12 -11.78 -4.76 1.55
C LYS A 12 -12.53 -5.70 0.61
N THR A 13 -12.39 -7.00 0.83
CA THR A 13 -13.21 -7.99 0.12
C THR A 13 -14.54 -8.23 0.85
N PRO A 14 -15.54 -8.84 0.19
CA PRO A 14 -16.79 -9.25 0.83
C PRO A 14 -16.62 -10.34 1.89
N ILE A 15 -15.46 -11.00 1.96
CA ILE A 15 -15.18 -12.07 2.92
C ILE A 15 -14.58 -11.45 4.18
N SER A 16 -15.16 -11.79 5.34
CA SER A 16 -14.68 -11.31 6.63
C SER A 16 -13.21 -11.70 6.83
N ASN A 17 -12.40 -10.73 7.25
CA ASN A 17 -10.96 -10.86 7.51
C ASN A 17 -10.08 -11.21 6.29
N VAL A 18 -10.56 -10.99 5.05
CA VAL A 18 -9.78 -11.18 3.83
C VAL A 18 -9.63 -9.85 3.09
N TYR A 19 -8.39 -9.50 2.75
CA TYR A 19 -8.02 -8.24 2.10
C TYR A 19 -7.26 -8.51 0.79
N LEU A 20 -7.53 -7.70 -0.22
CA LEU A 20 -6.87 -7.78 -1.53
C LEU A 20 -5.82 -6.69 -1.63
N ALA A 21 -4.56 -7.08 -1.87
CA ALA A 21 -3.47 -6.15 -2.15
C ALA A 21 -2.72 -6.63 -3.41
N ASN A 22 -2.74 -5.85 -4.49
CA ASN A 22 -2.01 -6.17 -5.72
C ASN A 22 -1.24 -4.96 -6.28
N MET A 23 -0.24 -5.22 -7.12
CA MET A 23 0.61 -4.17 -7.70
C MET A 23 -0.16 -3.21 -8.61
N GLN A 24 -1.34 -3.60 -9.10
CA GLN A 24 -2.20 -2.73 -9.91
C GLN A 24 -2.80 -1.58 -9.09
N MET A 25 -2.91 -1.74 -7.76
CA MET A 25 -3.31 -0.66 -6.83
C MET A 25 -2.24 0.42 -6.66
N VAL A 26 -1.01 0.19 -7.12
CA VAL A 26 0.13 1.10 -6.99
C VAL A 26 0.25 2.02 -8.22
N TYR A 27 -0.63 1.88 -9.22
CA TYR A 27 -0.61 2.70 -10.43
C TYR A 27 -1.07 4.15 -10.17
N PRO A 28 -0.45 5.19 -10.78
CA PRO A 28 0.70 5.14 -11.70
C PRO A 28 2.06 5.24 -11.00
N TRP A 29 2.10 5.22 -9.67
CA TRP A 29 3.30 5.57 -8.92
C TRP A 29 4.08 4.31 -8.50
N ASP A 30 4.94 3.85 -9.41
CA ASP A 30 5.91 2.77 -9.20
C ASP A 30 7.01 3.14 -8.18
N ARG A 31 6.64 3.51 -6.96
CA ARG A 31 7.61 3.69 -5.85
C ARG A 31 7.51 2.55 -4.84
N GLY A 32 7.50 1.32 -5.34
CA GLY A 32 7.45 0.11 -4.52
C GLY A 32 8.62 -0.04 -3.52
N ILE A 33 9.77 0.60 -3.78
CA ILE A 33 10.96 0.51 -2.91
C ILE A 33 11.01 1.63 -1.85
N ASN A 34 10.73 2.89 -2.22
CA ASN A 34 10.87 4.02 -1.29
C ASN A 34 9.87 3.95 -0.13
N TYR A 35 8.68 3.39 -0.38
CA TYR A 35 7.66 3.21 0.66
C TYR A 35 8.07 2.19 1.72
N ALA A 36 8.76 1.11 1.32
CA ALA A 36 9.26 0.11 2.26
C ALA A 36 10.34 0.68 3.18
N ILE A 37 11.20 1.56 2.66
CA ILE A 37 12.23 2.27 3.44
C ILE A 37 11.58 3.25 4.42
N GLU A 38 10.61 4.06 3.97
CA GLU A 38 9.89 5.03 4.81
C GLU A 38 9.15 4.33 5.97
N ILE A 39 8.54 3.17 5.74
CA ILE A 39 7.90 2.38 6.80
C ILE A 39 8.94 1.83 7.79
N GLY A 40 10.08 1.35 7.29
CA GLY A 40 11.16 0.84 8.13
C GLY A 40 11.70 1.90 9.08
N GLU A 41 11.91 3.13 8.59
CA GLU A 41 12.37 4.26 9.40
C GLU A 41 11.35 4.64 10.49
N LYS A 42 10.06 4.72 10.14
CA LYS A 42 9.01 5.05 11.12
C LYS A 42 8.91 4.04 12.26
N ILE A 43 9.08 2.75 11.97
CA ILE A 43 9.02 1.70 13.00
C ILE A 43 10.25 1.77 13.91
N ALA A 44 11.44 2.02 13.35
CA ALA A 44 12.66 2.15 14.14
C ALA A 44 12.57 3.35 15.11
N ASP A 45 12.04 4.48 14.66
CA ASP A 45 11.84 5.67 15.49
C ASP A 45 10.87 5.43 16.66
N GLU A 46 9.82 4.64 16.45
CA GLU A 46 8.85 4.33 17.51
C GLU A 46 9.45 3.39 18.57
N ILE A 47 10.29 2.44 18.15
CA ILE A 47 11.00 1.54 19.06
C ILE A 47 12.02 2.31 19.90
N ALA A 48 12.70 3.30 19.32
CA ALA A 48 13.74 4.07 20.00
C ALA A 48 13.22 5.13 21.00
N LYS A 49 11.93 5.47 20.93
CA LYS A 49 11.26 6.43 21.84
C LYS A 49 10.66 5.78 23.09
N ASN A 50 10.53 4.45 23.12
CA ASN A 50 10.21 3.66 24.32
C ASN A 50 11.50 3.14 24.98
#